data_AF-A0A829QLF3-F1
#
_entry.id   AF-A0A829QLF3-F1
#
_cell.length_a   1.000
_cell.length_b   1.000
_cell.length_c   1.000
_cell.angle_alpha   90.00
_cell.angle_beta   90.00
_cell.angle_gamma   90.00
#
_symmetry.space_group_name_H-M   'P 1'
#
loop_
_entity.id
_entity.type
_entity.pdbx_description
1 polymer ?
#
loop_
_entity_poly.entity_id
_entity_poly.type
_entity_poly.pdbx_seq_one_letter_code
_entity_poly.pdbx_strand_id
1 'polypeptide(L)'
;MALQEPDFDVLAVEVYRKGLAQLLSAIDREGIENIRLIRGDALDVLEHLLPSGSLTAARVFFPDPWPKARHHKRRLLQPGTVALLSDRLRPGGTLHVATDHANYAEHIAEVGDGEPTLRRLRLDDPRIPVSVNRPTTKFEGKAHTVGSVINDFVWERL
;
A
#
# COMPACT_ATOMS: atom_id res chain seq x y z
N MET A 1 4.71 3.45 11.17
CA MET A 1 5.36 2.26 10.58
C MET A 1 6.83 2.29 10.91
N ALA A 2 7.63 3.19 10.34
CA ALA A 2 9.08 3.29 10.60
C ALA A 2 9.48 3.19 12.10
N LEU A 3 8.82 3.94 12.99
CA LEU A 3 9.03 3.84 14.45
C LEU A 3 8.72 2.47 15.08
N GLN A 4 7.73 1.76 14.55
CA GLN A 4 7.27 0.47 15.08
C GLN A 4 7.97 -0.71 14.41
N GLU A 5 8.72 -0.45 13.35
CA GLU A 5 9.40 -1.43 12.51
C GLU A 5 10.86 -0.99 12.31
N PRO A 6 11.65 -0.82 13.39
CA PRO A 6 13.00 -0.27 13.30
C PRO A 6 13.96 -1.15 12.50
N ASP A 7 13.67 -2.44 12.40
CA ASP A 7 14.46 -3.42 11.64
C ASP A 7 14.22 -3.33 10.12
N PHE A 8 13.30 -2.49 9.67
CA PHE A 8 12.98 -2.28 8.26
C PHE A 8 13.25 -0.85 7.83
N ASP A 9 13.88 -0.69 6.66
CA ASP A 9 13.88 0.57 5.94
C ASP A 9 12.54 0.78 5.22
N VAL A 10 11.98 1.98 5.37
CA VAL A 10 10.71 2.38 4.74
C VAL A 10 10.97 3.34 3.60
N LEU A 11 10.42 3.05 2.42
CA LEU A 11 10.38 3.98 1.30
C LEU A 11 8.97 4.52 1.13
N ALA A 12 8.78 5.82 1.36
CA ALA A 12 7.52 6.50 1.10
C ALA A 12 7.54 7.16 -0.29
N VAL A 13 6.56 6.83 -1.12
CA VAL A 13 6.40 7.36 -2.48
C VAL A 13 5.11 8.17 -2.55
N GLU A 14 5.20 9.44 -2.94
CA GLU A 14 4.06 10.35 -2.96
C GLU A 14 4.25 11.47 -4.00
N VAL A 15 3.20 11.77 -4.77
CA VAL A 15 3.20 12.89 -5.73
C VAL A 15 2.87 14.22 -5.04
N TYR A 16 2.07 14.17 -3.97
CA TYR A 16 1.57 15.31 -3.23
C TYR A 16 2.64 15.95 -2.34
N ARG A 17 3.27 17.01 -2.88
CA ARG A 17 4.36 17.75 -2.23
C ARG A 17 4.06 18.19 -0.79
N LYS A 18 2.84 18.62 -0.47
CA LYS A 18 2.49 19.05 0.90
C LYS A 18 2.44 17.87 1.87
N GLY A 19 1.97 16.70 1.42
CA GLY A 19 2.00 15.47 2.22
C GLY A 19 3.43 15.06 2.57
N LEU A 20 4.33 15.09 1.57
CA LEU A 20 5.76 14.85 1.80
C LEU A 20 6.40 15.85 2.76
N ALA A 21 6.07 17.14 2.66
CA ALA A 21 6.59 18.14 3.59
C ALA A 21 6.14 17.87 5.03
N GLN A 22 4.87 17.50 5.24
CA GLN A 22 4.35 17.12 6.55
C GLN A 22 5.05 15.87 7.11
N LEU A 23 5.28 14.87 6.25
CA LEU A 23 6.01 13.66 6.61
C LEU A 23 7.46 13.99 6.99
N LEU A 24 8.15 14.82 6.20
CA LEU A 24 9.52 15.25 6.51
C LEU A 24 9.62 15.99 7.85
N SER A 25 8.68 16.88 8.16
CA SER A 25 8.62 17.54 9.46
C SER A 25 8.34 16.58 10.62
N ALA A 26 7.62 15.47 10.38
CA ALA A 26 7.42 14.44 11.39
C ALA A 26 8.68 13.59 11.61
N ILE A 27 9.36 13.23 10.52
CA ILE A 27 10.64 12.51 10.54
C ILE A 27 11.68 13.28 11.38
N ASP A 28 11.85 14.57 11.11
CA ASP A 28 12.80 15.44 11.81
C ASP A 28 12.47 15.57 13.30
N ARG A 29 11.20 15.86 13.61
CA ARG A 29 10.73 16.00 15.00
C ARG A 29 10.89 14.73 15.83
N GLU A 30 10.69 13.56 15.22
CA GLU A 30 10.71 12.26 15.91
C GLU A 30 12.06 11.54 15.78
N GLY A 31 13.04 12.12 15.07
CA GLY A 31 14.38 11.53 14.91
C GLY A 31 14.36 10.18 14.17
N ILE A 32 13.49 10.03 13.17
CA ILE A 32 13.31 8.75 12.47
C ILE A 32 14.38 8.58 11.39
N GLU A 33 15.21 7.54 11.50
CA GLU A 33 16.35 7.35 10.60
C GLU A 33 16.12 6.30 9.50
N ASN A 34 15.17 5.39 9.67
CA ASN A 34 14.88 4.25 8.77
C ASN A 34 13.79 4.56 7.74
N ILE A 35 13.68 5.81 7.28
CA ILE A 35 12.72 6.19 6.23
C ILE A 35 13.35 7.09 5.18
N ARG A 36 13.00 6.85 3.91
CA ARG A 36 13.38 7.65 2.74
C ARG A 36 12.14 8.05 1.96
N LEU A 37 12.23 9.16 1.24
CA LEU A 37 11.13 9.76 0.51
C LEU A 37 11.46 9.85 -0.98
N ILE A 38 10.51 9.46 -1.83
CA ILE A 38 10.54 9.75 -3.25
C ILE A 38 9.30 10.57 -3.58
N ARG A 39 9.52 11.73 -4.22
CA ARG A 39 8.45 12.48 -4.86
C ARG A 39 8.33 12.04 -6.31
N GLY A 40 7.30 11.28 -6.64
CA GLY A 40 7.11 10.75 -7.99
C GLY A 40 5.88 9.88 -8.10
N ASP A 41 5.56 9.49 -9.33
CA ASP A 41 4.52 8.51 -9.60
C ASP A 41 4.98 7.13 -9.07
N ALA A 42 4.07 6.41 -8.42
CA ALA A 42 4.39 5.12 -7.83
C ALA A 42 4.73 4.06 -8.90
N LEU A 43 4.11 4.14 -10.09
CA LEU A 43 4.44 3.24 -11.20
C LEU A 43 5.85 3.52 -11.71
N ASP A 44 6.25 4.78 -11.89
CA ASP A 44 7.63 5.11 -12.32
C ASP A 44 8.67 4.56 -11.33
N VAL A 45 8.39 4.67 -10.02
CA VAL A 45 9.27 4.10 -8.98
C VAL A 45 9.31 2.58 -9.05
N LEU A 46 8.15 1.94 -9.17
CA LEU A 46 8.06 0.48 -9.28
C LEU A 46 8.75 -0.02 -10.53
N GLU A 47 8.60 0.63 -11.68
CA GLU A 47 9.15 0.18 -12.96
C GLU A 47 10.67 0.38 -13.03
N HIS A 48 11.17 1.54 -12.57
CA HIS A 48 12.53 1.98 -12.89
C HIS A 48 13.50 2.00 -11.72
N LEU A 49 13.02 2.05 -10.47
CA LEU A 49 13.89 2.31 -9.31
C LEU A 49 14.03 1.12 -8.35
N LEU A 50 13.11 0.17 -8.37
CA LEU A 50 13.10 -0.97 -7.46
C LEU A 50 13.41 -2.26 -8.22
N PRO A 51 14.43 -3.05 -7.86
CA PRO A 51 14.64 -4.35 -8.49
C PRO A 51 13.50 -5.34 -8.21
N SER A 52 13.32 -6.33 -9.09
CA SER A 52 12.44 -7.47 -8.79
C SER A 52 12.91 -8.19 -7.51
N GLY A 53 11.98 -8.62 -6.67
CA GLY A 53 12.28 -9.32 -5.43
C GLY A 53 12.93 -8.49 -4.32
N SER A 54 12.99 -7.15 -4.43
CA SER A 54 13.70 -6.32 -3.46
C SER A 54 12.87 -5.89 -2.24
N LEU A 55 11.54 -6.01 -2.31
CA LEU A 55 10.64 -5.54 -1.25
C LEU A 55 10.23 -6.68 -0.31
N THR A 56 10.37 -6.47 0.99
CA THR A 56 9.74 -7.35 2.00
C THR A 56 8.23 -7.15 2.04
N ALA A 57 7.77 -5.91 1.89
CA ALA A 57 6.36 -5.58 1.81
C ALA A 57 6.09 -4.34 0.96
N ALA A 58 4.91 -4.29 0.36
CA ALA A 58 4.35 -3.14 -0.33
C ALA A 58 2.99 -2.81 0.30
N ARG A 59 2.77 -1.53 0.63
CA ARG A 59 1.56 -1.06 1.31
C ARG A 59 0.87 0.02 0.49
N VAL A 60 -0.41 -0.17 0.16
CA VAL A 60 -1.20 0.78 -0.63
C VAL A 60 -2.50 1.07 0.11
N PHE A 61 -2.58 2.24 0.74
CA PHE A 61 -3.72 2.60 1.58
C PHE A 61 -4.52 3.74 0.98
N PHE A 62 -5.83 3.53 0.89
CA PHE A 62 -6.81 4.48 0.38
C PHE A 62 -6.43 5.11 -0.97
N PRO A 63 -6.03 4.31 -1.98
CA PRO A 63 -5.77 4.84 -3.31
C PRO A 63 -7.06 5.44 -3.90
N ASP A 64 -6.93 6.46 -4.74
CA ASP A 64 -8.07 7.14 -5.35
C ASP A 64 -9.05 6.15 -6.01
N PRO A 65 -10.33 6.11 -5.55
CA PRO A 65 -11.26 5.06 -5.96
C PRO A 65 -11.88 5.27 -7.35
N TRP A 66 -11.81 6.50 -7.85
CA TRP A 66 -12.40 6.93 -9.13
C TRP A 66 -13.83 6.40 -9.31
N PRO A 67 -14.83 6.91 -8.54
CA PRO A 67 -16.16 6.30 -8.41
C PRO A 67 -16.99 6.26 -9.71
N LYS A 68 -16.64 7.08 -10.70
CA LYS A 68 -17.33 7.12 -12.00
C LYS A 68 -16.76 6.01 -12.90
N ALA A 69 -17.62 5.16 -13.46
CA ALA A 69 -17.24 4.04 -14.33
C ALA A 69 -16.22 4.41 -15.42
N ARG A 70 -16.43 5.56 -16.10
CA ARG A 70 -15.52 6.08 -17.14
C ARG A 70 -14.08 6.37 -16.66
N HIS A 71 -13.86 6.45 -15.35
CA HIS A 71 -12.56 6.71 -14.73
C HIS A 71 -11.94 5.45 -14.11
N HIS A 72 -12.58 4.27 -14.17
CA HIS A 72 -12.04 3.06 -13.54
C HIS A 72 -10.64 2.69 -14.05
N LYS A 73 -10.32 2.99 -15.32
CA LYS A 73 -8.98 2.81 -15.91
C LYS A 73 -7.87 3.64 -15.22
N ARG A 74 -8.22 4.59 -14.35
CA ARG A 74 -7.29 5.43 -13.58
C ARG A 74 -7.02 4.89 -12.17
N ARG A 75 -7.72 3.83 -11.75
CA ARG A 75 -7.47 3.18 -10.47
C ARG A 75 -6.05 2.61 -10.49
N LEU A 76 -5.30 2.86 -9.42
CA LEU A 76 -3.92 2.40 -9.30
C LEU A 76 -3.81 0.87 -9.40
N LEU A 77 -4.68 0.14 -8.70
CA LEU A 77 -4.65 -1.32 -8.62
C LEU A 77 -5.41 -1.93 -9.79
N GLN A 78 -4.78 -1.91 -10.96
CA GLN A 78 -5.13 -2.71 -12.14
C GLN A 78 -4.31 -4.01 -12.17
N PRO A 79 -4.71 -5.04 -12.96
CA PRO A 79 -3.94 -6.29 -13.07
C PRO A 79 -2.45 -6.08 -13.35
N GLY A 80 -2.08 -5.17 -14.26
CA GLY A 80 -0.67 -4.88 -14.57
C GLY A 80 0.11 -4.31 -13.38
N THR A 81 -0.50 -3.39 -12.63
CA THR A 81 0.12 -2.82 -11.42
C THR A 81 0.28 -3.86 -10.31
N VAL A 82 -0.70 -4.74 -10.13
CA VAL A 82 -0.64 -5.82 -9.14
C VAL A 82 0.44 -6.83 -9.50
N ALA A 83 0.54 -7.21 -10.78
CA ALA A 83 1.62 -8.07 -11.27
C ALA A 83 3.00 -7.42 -11.04
N LEU A 84 3.12 -6.12 -11.31
CA LEU A 84 4.36 -5.37 -11.04
C LEU A 84 4.68 -5.31 -9.55
N LEU A 85 3.71 -5.01 -8.69
CA LEU A 85 3.90 -5.05 -7.23
C LEU A 85 4.35 -6.44 -6.76
N SER A 86 3.71 -7.49 -7.28
CA SER A 86 4.08 -8.89 -7.00
C SER A 86 5.52 -9.20 -7.42
N ASP A 87 5.95 -8.75 -8.61
CA ASP A 87 7.32 -8.91 -9.10
C ASP A 87 8.37 -8.22 -8.21
N ARG A 88 8.04 -7.04 -7.66
CA ARG A 88 8.96 -6.30 -6.77
C ARG A 88 9.02 -6.90 -5.36
N LEU A 89 8.06 -7.73 -4.95
CA LEU A 89 8.10 -8.46 -3.68
C LEU A 89 9.06 -9.65 -3.76
N ARG A 90 9.86 -9.84 -2.70
CA ARG A 90 10.59 -11.10 -2.51
C ARG A 90 9.62 -12.28 -2.32
N PRO A 91 9.99 -13.53 -2.60
CA PRO A 91 9.22 -14.69 -2.17
C PRO A 91 8.95 -14.64 -0.65
N GLY A 92 7.70 -14.88 -0.25
CA GLY A 92 7.20 -14.67 1.12
C GLY A 92 6.97 -13.20 1.50
N GLY A 93 7.16 -12.26 0.58
CA GLY A 93 6.87 -10.84 0.78
C GLY A 93 5.37 -10.56 0.77
N THR A 94 4.97 -9.36 1.23
CA THR A 94 3.55 -9.05 1.44
C THR A 94 3.05 -7.82 0.66
N LEU A 95 1.94 -7.97 -0.06
CA LEU A 95 1.13 -6.85 -0.54
C LEU A 95 -0.02 -6.60 0.44
N HIS A 96 -0.07 -5.44 1.08
CA HIS A 96 -1.16 -5.04 1.99
C HIS A 96 -1.89 -3.80 1.42
N VAL A 97 -3.17 -3.97 1.13
CA VAL A 97 -4.02 -2.94 0.53
C VAL A 97 -5.20 -2.65 1.44
N ALA A 98 -5.57 -1.38 1.58
CA ALA A 98 -6.78 -0.97 2.27
C ALA A 98 -7.59 0.05 1.46
N THR A 99 -8.92 -0.06 1.49
CA THR A 99 -9.84 0.91 0.89
C THR A 99 -11.16 0.98 1.67
N ASP A 100 -11.77 2.15 1.72
CA ASP A 100 -13.10 2.40 2.27
C ASP A 100 -14.20 2.42 1.20
N HIS A 101 -13.86 2.19 -0.07
CA HIS A 101 -14.78 2.27 -1.20
C HIS A 101 -15.22 0.89 -1.69
N ALA A 102 -16.47 0.49 -1.41
CA ALA A 102 -17.00 -0.85 -1.70
C ALA A 102 -16.73 -1.36 -3.13
N ASN A 103 -17.11 -0.61 -4.17
CA ASN A 103 -16.89 -1.03 -5.57
C ASN A 103 -15.40 -1.12 -5.96
N TYR A 104 -14.51 -0.44 -5.21
CA TYR A 104 -13.07 -0.58 -5.45
C TYR A 104 -12.52 -1.76 -4.65
N ALA A 105 -13.05 -2.03 -3.46
CA ALA A 105 -12.72 -3.22 -2.67
C ALA A 105 -12.99 -4.52 -3.44
N GLU A 106 -14.15 -4.62 -4.10
CA GLU A 106 -14.48 -5.77 -4.97
C GLU A 106 -13.45 -5.94 -6.09
N HIS A 107 -13.13 -4.85 -6.79
CA HIS A 107 -12.14 -4.86 -7.85
C HIS A 107 -10.74 -5.22 -7.35
N ILE A 108 -10.31 -4.65 -6.22
CA ILE A 108 -9.02 -4.94 -5.57
C ILE A 108 -8.93 -6.42 -5.21
N ALA A 109 -10.02 -7.00 -4.69
CA ALA A 109 -10.06 -8.41 -4.37
C ALA A 109 -9.92 -9.28 -5.62
N GLU A 110 -10.68 -8.97 -6.68
CA GLU A 110 -10.62 -9.66 -7.97
C GLU A 110 -9.21 -9.62 -8.59
N VAL A 111 -8.58 -8.44 -8.67
CA VAL A 111 -7.25 -8.34 -9.31
C VAL A 111 -6.14 -8.98 -8.48
N GLY A 112 -6.22 -8.92 -7.15
CA GLY A 112 -5.24 -9.53 -6.27
C GLY A 112 -5.35 -11.05 -6.23
N ASP A 113 -6.59 -11.58 -6.21
CA ASP A 113 -6.83 -13.04 -6.24
C ASP A 113 -6.61 -13.63 -7.63
N GLY A 114 -6.69 -12.81 -8.67
CA GLY A 114 -6.41 -13.19 -10.05
C GLY A 114 -4.92 -13.21 -10.42
N GLU A 115 -4.04 -12.66 -9.59
CA GLU A 115 -2.60 -12.66 -9.84
C GLU A 115 -1.98 -14.02 -9.43
N PRO A 116 -1.48 -14.85 -10.37
CA PRO A 116 -1.10 -16.24 -10.09
C PRO A 116 0.03 -16.41 -9.07
N THR A 117 0.82 -15.35 -8.87
CA THR A 117 1.96 -15.36 -7.97
C THR A 117 1.65 -14.83 -6.58
N LEU A 118 0.41 -14.43 -6.32
CA LEU A 118 -0.05 -13.97 -5.03
C LEU A 118 -1.00 -15.00 -4.39
N ARG A 119 -0.90 -15.13 -3.07
CA ARG A 119 -1.80 -15.95 -2.26
C ARG A 119 -2.43 -15.09 -1.19
N ARG A 120 -3.77 -15.01 -1.19
CA ARG A 120 -4.51 -14.27 -0.16
C ARG A 120 -4.26 -14.86 1.22
N LEU A 121 -3.97 -13.99 2.19
CA LEU A 121 -3.82 -14.31 3.60
C LEU A 121 -4.92 -13.68 4.44
N ARG A 122 -5.07 -14.19 5.66
CA ARG A 122 -5.79 -13.49 6.73
C ARG A 122 -4.86 -12.45 7.35
N LEU A 123 -5.43 -11.37 7.89
CA LEU A 123 -4.64 -10.31 8.56
C LEU A 123 -3.84 -10.82 9.77
N ASP A 124 -4.32 -11.86 10.45
CA ASP A 124 -3.69 -12.49 11.61
C ASP A 124 -2.73 -13.64 11.24
N ASP A 125 -2.43 -13.82 9.95
CA ASP A 125 -1.59 -14.92 9.49
C ASP A 125 -0.12 -14.73 9.91
N PRO A 126 0.50 -15.71 10.59
CA PRO A 126 1.86 -15.59 11.10
C PRO A 126 2.93 -15.53 10.01
N ARG A 127 2.59 -15.82 8.74
CA ARG A 127 3.53 -15.69 7.61
C ARG A 127 3.83 -14.24 7.23
N ILE A 128 2.98 -13.31 7.66
CA ILE A 128 3.15 -11.90 7.30
C ILE A 128 4.40 -11.36 8.03
N PRO A 129 5.45 -10.93 7.31
CA PRO A 129 6.74 -10.58 7.89
C PRO A 129 6.78 -9.16 8.47
N VAL A 130 5.70 -8.40 8.34
CA VAL A 130 5.59 -7.00 8.76
C VAL A 130 4.28 -6.76 9.49
N SER A 131 4.18 -5.66 10.23
CA SER A 131 2.94 -5.30 10.90
C SER A 131 1.83 -4.99 9.90
N VAL A 132 0.65 -5.56 10.11
CA VAL A 132 -0.59 -5.18 9.41
C VAL A 132 -1.34 -4.04 10.12
N ASN A 133 -0.82 -3.57 11.25
CA ASN A 133 -1.43 -2.45 11.98
C ASN A 133 -1.26 -1.17 11.15
N ARG A 134 -2.37 -0.71 10.58
CA ARG A 134 -2.41 0.55 9.85
C ARG A 134 -2.65 1.72 10.83
N PRO A 135 -1.87 2.80 10.76
CA PRO A 135 -2.17 4.00 11.54
C PRO A 135 -3.55 4.54 11.17
N THR A 136 -4.35 4.87 12.19
CA THR A 136 -5.63 5.53 11.97
C THR A 136 -5.38 6.92 11.39
N THR A 137 -5.78 7.13 10.15
CA THR A 137 -5.68 8.40 9.46
C THR A 137 -6.79 9.35 9.94
N LYS A 138 -6.56 10.67 9.81
CA LYS A 138 -7.58 11.69 10.11
C LYS A 138 -8.86 11.54 9.27
N PHE A 139 -8.82 10.79 8.17
CA PHE A 139 -9.97 10.51 7.31
C PHE A 139 -10.88 9.43 7.88
N GLU A 140 -10.34 8.46 8.61
CA GLU A 140 -11.13 7.40 9.26
C GLU A 140 -12.01 7.94 10.38
N GLY A 141 -11.57 9.00 11.08
CA GLY A 141 -12.41 9.72 12.03
C GLY A 141 -13.68 10.32 11.39
N LYS A 142 -13.64 10.68 10.09
CA LYS A 142 -14.82 11.13 9.32
C LYS A 142 -15.59 9.97 8.69
N ALA A 143 -14.91 8.90 8.26
CA ALA A 143 -15.56 7.69 7.73
C ALA A 143 -16.40 6.98 8.81
N HIS A 144 -15.97 6.98 10.08
CA HIS A 144 -16.78 6.54 11.21
C HIS A 144 -18.07 7.37 11.39
N THR A 145 -18.09 8.63 10.94
CA THR A 145 -19.30 9.47 10.95
C THR A 145 -20.29 9.11 9.83
N VAL A 146 -19.84 8.37 8.80
CA VAL A 146 -20.63 8.01 7.60
C VAL A 146 -20.88 6.50 7.48
N GLY A 147 -20.23 5.67 8.29
CA GLY A 147 -20.45 4.22 8.35
C GLY A 147 -19.76 3.41 7.25
N SER A 148 -18.75 3.98 6.57
CA SER A 148 -18.00 3.25 5.54
C SER A 148 -17.14 2.14 6.16
N VAL A 149 -17.37 0.90 5.73
CA VAL A 149 -16.57 -0.26 6.13
C VAL A 149 -15.21 -0.18 5.44
N ILE A 150 -14.14 -0.29 6.23
CA ILE A 150 -12.79 -0.41 5.71
C ILE A 150 -12.55 -1.86 5.29
N ASN A 151 -12.09 -2.05 4.07
CA ASN A 151 -11.73 -3.34 3.50
C ASN A 151 -10.21 -3.44 3.46
N ASP A 152 -9.67 -4.42 4.18
CA ASP A 152 -8.25 -4.72 4.26
C ASP A 152 -7.96 -6.05 3.58
N PHE A 153 -6.91 -6.06 2.75
CA PHE A 153 -6.50 -7.20 1.95
C PHE A 153 -5.01 -7.44 2.08
N VAL A 154 -4.62 -8.68 2.29
CA VAL A 154 -3.22 -9.08 2.38
C VAL A 154 -2.98 -10.27 1.46
N TRP A 155 -1.92 -10.18 0.66
CA TRP A 155 -1.42 -11.29 -0.13
C TRP A 155 0.05 -11.52 0.14
N GLU A 156 0.44 -12.78 0.14
CA GLU A 156 1.81 -13.25 0.15
C GLU A 156 2.27 -13.52 -1.27
N ARG A 157 3.50 -13.10 -1.60
CA ARG A 157 4.19 -13.49 -2.83
C ARG A 157 4.68 -14.93 -2.71
N LEU A 158 4.29 -15.79 -3.66
CA LEU A 158 4.75 -17.17 -3.78
C LEU A 158 6.19 -17.28 -4.29
#